data_AF-A0A7G5Z2W6-F1
#
_entry.id   AF-A0A7G5Z2W6-F1
#
_cell.length_a   1.000
_cell.length_b   1.000
_cell.length_c   1.000
_cell.angle_alpha   90.00
_cell.angle_beta   90.00
_cell.angle_gamma   90.00
#
_symmetry.space_group_name_H-M   'P 1'
#
loop_
_entity.id
_entity.type
_entity.pdbx_description
1 polymer ?
#
loop_
_entity_poly.entity_id
_entity_poly.type
_entity_poly.pdbx_seq_one_letter_code
_entity_poly.pdbx_strand_id
1 'polypeptide(L)'
;MVAIEALADLSAMREVTDMALTDPFKDPLGTIRKQPPSVFRRIARWWAVLGSLLVVLAGTMAIAHYGYGVPIYDENTGKVIDPKLAAALIIVLGLGGFLFAVAGTLILRASRTR
;
A
#
# COMPACT_ATOMS: atom_id res chain seq x y z
N MET A 1 13.63 -31.14 -51.19
CA MET A 1 14.00 -30.89 -49.79
C MET A 1 13.47 -29.54 -49.27
N VAL A 2 13.52 -28.46 -50.05
CA VAL A 2 13.07 -27.10 -49.67
C VAL A 2 11.56 -26.98 -49.34
N ALA A 3 10.68 -27.75 -49.98
CA ALA A 3 9.23 -27.64 -49.75
C ALA A 3 8.73 -28.20 -48.40
N ILE A 4 9.50 -29.09 -47.77
CA ILE A 4 9.13 -29.70 -46.48
C ILE A 4 9.46 -28.75 -45.32
N GLU A 5 10.58 -28.02 -45.42
CA GLU A 5 10.97 -27.01 -44.42
C GLU A 5 9.99 -25.82 -44.40
N ALA A 6 9.53 -25.36 -45.56
CA ALA A 6 8.53 -24.29 -45.64
C ALA A 6 7.17 -24.69 -45.03
N LEU A 7 6.79 -25.98 -45.12
CA LEU A 7 5.54 -26.48 -44.54
C LEU A 7 5.61 -26.58 -43.01
N ALA A 8 6.78 -26.94 -42.48
CA ALA A 8 7.04 -27.00 -41.03
C ALA A 8 7.06 -25.59 -40.40
N ASP A 9 7.60 -24.60 -41.12
CA ASP A 9 7.62 -23.20 -40.69
C ASP A 9 6.20 -22.60 -40.67
N LEU A 10 5.35 -22.97 -41.64
CA LEU A 10 3.94 -22.58 -41.65
C LEU A 10 3.11 -23.22 -40.53
N SER A 11 3.37 -24.49 -40.18
CA SER A 11 2.69 -25.12 -39.04
C SER A 11 3.14 -24.54 -37.71
N ALA A 12 4.43 -24.22 -37.57
CA ALA A 12 4.97 -23.55 -36.39
C ALA A 12 4.42 -22.11 -36.24
N MET A 13 4.34 -21.36 -37.34
CA MET A 13 3.68 -20.05 -37.37
C MET A 13 2.20 -20.15 -37.01
N ARG A 14 1.49 -21.17 -37.50
CA ARG A 14 0.07 -21.38 -37.18
C ARG A 14 -0.12 -21.69 -35.69
N GLU A 15 0.74 -22.49 -35.09
CA GLU A 15 0.69 -22.82 -33.66
C GLU A 15 0.99 -21.60 -32.77
N VAL A 16 1.97 -20.76 -33.17
CA VAL A 16 2.26 -19.48 -32.51
C VAL A 16 1.11 -18.48 -32.68
N THR A 17 0.46 -18.47 -33.85
CA THR A 17 -0.67 -17.58 -34.12
C THR A 17 -1.93 -18.05 -33.37
N ASP A 18 -2.18 -19.36 -33.26
CA ASP A 18 -3.27 -19.92 -32.43
C ASP A 18 -3.02 -19.65 -30.93
N MET A 19 -1.76 -19.65 -30.47
CA MET A 19 -1.40 -19.29 -29.10
C MET A 19 -1.42 -17.77 -28.84
N ALA A 20 -1.27 -16.95 -29.88
CA ALA A 20 -1.45 -15.49 -29.81
C ALA A 20 -2.92 -15.06 -30.01
N LEU A 21 -3.76 -15.92 -30.60
CA LEU A 21 -5.20 -15.73 -30.84
C LEU A 21 -6.10 -16.45 -29.83
N THR A 22 -5.56 -16.90 -28.69
CA THR A 22 -6.39 -17.05 -27.48
C THR A 22 -6.82 -15.65 -27.03
N ASP A 23 -7.84 -15.17 -27.73
CA ASP A 23 -8.55 -13.92 -27.59
C ASP A 23 -8.82 -13.62 -26.11
N PRO A 24 -8.32 -12.49 -25.57
CA PRO A 24 -8.78 -12.00 -24.26
C PRO A 24 -10.28 -11.65 -24.26
N PHE A 25 -10.95 -11.74 -25.42
CA PHE A 25 -12.37 -11.45 -25.63
C PHE A 25 -13.28 -12.69 -25.64
N LYS A 26 -12.75 -13.91 -25.73
CA LYS A 26 -13.58 -15.14 -25.74
C LYS A 26 -13.83 -15.73 -24.37
N ASP A 27 -13.16 -15.21 -23.35
CA ASP A 27 -13.38 -15.64 -21.97
C ASP A 27 -13.56 -14.41 -21.06
N PRO A 28 -14.80 -13.90 -20.91
CA PRO A 28 -15.06 -12.82 -19.95
C PRO A 28 -14.80 -13.26 -18.50
N LEU A 29 -14.53 -14.55 -18.24
CA LEU A 29 -14.29 -15.13 -16.92
C LEU A 29 -12.87 -15.70 -16.72
N GLY A 30 -12.17 -16.09 -17.79
CA GLY A 30 -10.82 -16.69 -17.73
C GLY A 30 -9.66 -15.71 -17.77
N THR A 31 -9.88 -14.46 -18.19
CA THR A 31 -8.83 -13.43 -18.28
C THR A 31 -8.83 -12.42 -17.14
N ILE A 32 -9.43 -12.75 -15.99
CA ILE A 32 -8.99 -12.16 -14.71
C ILE A 32 -7.67 -12.87 -14.32
N ARG A 33 -6.66 -12.80 -15.20
CA ARG A 33 -5.28 -12.98 -14.79
C ARG A 33 -5.07 -11.96 -13.69
N LYS A 34 -5.03 -12.43 -12.45
CA LYS A 34 -4.75 -11.66 -11.24
C LYS A 34 -3.51 -10.83 -11.53
N GLN A 35 -3.68 -9.60 -12.01
CA GLN A 35 -2.62 -8.62 -12.06
C GLN A 35 -2.13 -8.56 -10.61
N PRO A 36 -0.87 -8.92 -10.32
CA PRO A 36 -0.42 -8.95 -8.94
C PRO A 36 -0.61 -7.53 -8.42
N PRO A 37 -1.40 -7.29 -7.35
CA PRO A 37 -1.55 -5.94 -6.82
C PRO A 37 -0.26 -5.58 -6.07
N SER A 38 0.91 -5.61 -6.71
CA SER A 38 2.21 -5.49 -6.05
C SER A 38 2.41 -4.07 -5.53
N VAL A 39 2.10 -3.06 -6.35
CA VAL A 39 2.27 -1.65 -5.98
C VAL A 39 1.23 -1.23 -4.93
N PHE A 40 -0.06 -1.48 -5.17
CA PHE A 40 -1.11 -1.13 -4.20
C PHE A 40 -0.96 -1.84 -2.86
N ARG A 41 -0.60 -3.13 -2.87
CA ARG A 41 -0.34 -3.88 -1.64
C ARG A 41 0.92 -3.38 -0.93
N ARG A 42 1.96 -2.95 -1.67
CA ARG A 42 3.16 -2.34 -1.09
C ARG A 42 2.85 -1.01 -0.44
N ILE A 43 2.09 -0.13 -1.10
CA ILE A 43 1.64 1.16 -0.55
C ILE A 43 0.78 0.91 0.70
N ALA A 44 -0.18 -0.01 0.64
CA ALA A 44 -1.02 -0.33 1.79
C ALA A 44 -0.23 -0.89 2.99
N ARG A 45 0.82 -1.69 2.76
CA ARG A 45 1.76 -2.10 3.83
C ARG A 45 2.47 -0.90 4.44
N TRP A 46 2.97 0.02 3.62
CA TRP A 46 3.63 1.22 4.12
C TRP A 46 2.68 2.11 4.91
N TRP A 47 1.44 2.29 4.45
CA TRP A 47 0.43 3.05 5.19
C TRP A 47 0.09 2.39 6.53
N ALA A 48 -0.04 1.06 6.56
CA ALA A 48 -0.28 0.33 7.81
C ALA A 48 0.87 0.52 8.80
N VAL A 49 2.12 0.38 8.34
CA VAL A 49 3.32 0.51 9.18
C VAL A 49 3.51 1.95 9.65
N LEU A 50 3.52 2.93 8.73
CA LEU A 50 3.70 4.35 9.07
C LEU A 50 2.59 4.85 9.99
N GLY A 51 1.33 4.49 9.71
CA GLY A 51 0.21 4.83 10.57
C GLY A 51 0.38 4.29 11.99
N SER A 52 0.78 3.02 12.13
CA SER A 52 1.02 2.39 13.44
C SER A 52 2.16 3.07 14.19
N LEU A 53 3.25 3.41 13.50
CA LEU A 53 4.38 4.13 14.10
C LEU A 53 3.98 5.51 14.61
N LEU A 54 3.16 6.25 13.86
CA LEU A 54 2.65 7.55 14.29
C LEU A 54 1.75 7.44 15.53
N VAL A 55 0.91 6.40 15.62
CA VAL A 55 0.09 6.16 16.82
C VAL A 55 0.97 5.88 18.05
N VAL A 56 1.99 5.02 17.90
CA VAL A 56 2.93 4.74 18.98
C VAL A 56 3.67 5.99 19.40
N LEU A 57 4.18 6.77 18.43
CA LEU A 57 4.86 8.03 18.71
C LEU A 57 3.95 9.00 19.47
N ALA A 58 2.74 9.26 18.97
CA ALA A 58 1.77 10.12 19.63
C ALA A 58 1.44 9.64 21.04
N GLY A 59 1.27 8.33 21.23
CA GLY A 59 1.05 7.72 22.54
C GLY A 59 2.23 7.94 23.50
N THR A 60 3.47 7.73 23.04
CA THR A 60 4.67 7.97 23.86
C THR A 60 4.83 9.44 24.22
N MET A 61 4.56 10.37 23.29
CA MET A 61 4.58 11.81 23.56
C MET A 61 3.48 12.20 24.57
N ALA A 62 2.28 11.64 24.44
CA ALA A 62 1.19 11.89 25.38
C ALA A 62 1.57 11.45 26.81
N ILE A 63 2.14 10.25 26.95
CA ILE A 63 2.59 9.72 28.24
C ILE A 63 3.73 10.57 28.82
N ALA A 64 4.72 10.95 28.00
CA ALA A 64 5.82 11.78 28.46
C ALA A 64 5.34 13.17 28.93
N HIS A 65 4.50 13.83 28.13
CA HIS A 65 4.05 15.19 28.41
C HIS A 65 3.03 15.25 29.54
N TYR A 66 1.98 14.42 29.50
CA TYR A 66 0.89 14.45 30.49
C TYR A 66 1.09 13.51 31.67
N GLY A 67 1.82 12.41 31.49
CA GLY A 67 2.10 11.45 32.57
C GLY A 67 3.32 11.83 33.41
N TYR A 68 4.38 12.35 32.78
CA TYR A 68 5.64 12.71 33.46
C TYR A 68 5.92 14.22 33.48
N GLY A 69 5.08 15.05 32.88
CA GLY A 69 5.24 16.51 32.90
C GLY A 69 6.39 17.02 32.03
N VAL A 70 6.85 16.24 31.05
CA VAL A 70 7.98 16.64 30.17
C VAL A 70 7.52 17.78 29.26
N PRO A 71 8.08 19.01 29.36
CA PRO A 71 7.68 20.13 28.53
C PRO A 71 8.08 19.93 27.05
N ILE A 72 7.22 20.39 26.14
CA ILE A 72 7.52 20.42 24.71
C ILE A 72 7.90 21.85 24.36
N TYR A 73 9.05 22.03 23.71
CA TYR A 73 9.60 23.33 23.35
C TYR A 73 9.43 23.60 21.87
N ASP A 74 9.16 24.86 21.53
CA ASP A 74 9.25 25.35 20.16
C ASP A 74 10.71 25.63 19.84
N GLU A 75 11.22 24.98 18.79
CA GLU A 75 12.61 25.10 18.34
C GLU A 75 12.97 26.53 17.93
N ASN A 76 12.02 27.32 17.42
CA ASN A 76 12.28 28.67 16.93
C ASN A 76 12.38 29.70 18.07
N THR A 77 11.64 29.48 19.15
CA THR A 77 11.52 30.45 20.25
C THR A 77 12.19 29.99 21.55
N GLY A 78 12.48 28.70 21.68
CA GLY A 78 12.97 28.06 22.92
C GLY A 78 11.95 28.05 24.05
N LYS A 79 10.71 28.52 23.81
CA LYS A 79 9.65 28.59 24.81
C LYS A 79 8.85 27.30 24.85
N VAL A 80 8.28 27.00 26.02
CA VAL A 80 7.35 25.88 26.18
C VAL A 80 6.09 26.19 25.36
N ILE A 81 5.68 25.22 24.55
CA ILE A 81 4.47 25.28 23.73
C ILE A 81 3.23 25.33 24.64
N ASP A 82 2.19 26.06 24.23
CA ASP A 82 0.90 26.06 24.91
C ASP A 82 0.39 24.61 25.06
N PRO A 83 0.02 24.16 26.27
CA PRO A 83 -0.50 22.80 26.51
C PRO A 83 -1.65 22.39 25.59
N LYS A 84 -2.49 23.35 25.15
CA LYS A 84 -3.59 23.09 24.20
C LYS A 84 -3.07 22.82 22.79
N LEU A 85 -2.03 23.54 22.37
CA LEU A 85 -1.39 23.31 21.07
C LEU A 85 -0.66 21.96 21.07
N ALA A 86 0.06 21.65 22.16
CA ALA A 86 0.68 20.34 22.36
C ALA A 86 -0.35 19.20 22.28
N ALA A 87 -1.49 19.36 22.96
CA ALA A 87 -2.60 18.40 22.91
C ALA A 87 -3.10 18.21 21.47
N ALA A 88 -3.35 19.31 20.77
CA ALA A 88 -3.85 19.28 19.40
C ALA A 88 -2.88 18.57 18.45
N LEU A 89 -1.58 18.85 18.55
CA LEU A 89 -0.56 18.20 17.72
C LEU A 89 -0.51 16.69 17.97
N ILE A 90 -0.49 16.27 19.25
CA ILE A 90 -0.48 14.85 19.63
C ILE A 90 -1.74 14.14 19.13
N ILE A 91 -2.92 14.76 19.29
CA ILE A 91 -4.19 14.19 18.84
C ILE A 91 -4.22 14.07 17.30
N VAL A 92 -3.79 15.09 16.56
CA VAL A 92 -3.75 15.06 15.10
C VAL A 92 -2.79 13.99 14.60
N LEU A 93 -1.59 13.88 15.21
CA LEU A 93 -0.62 12.82 14.90
C LEU A 93 -1.19 11.43 15.19
N GLY A 94 -1.82 11.25 16.35
CA GLY A 94 -2.41 9.97 16.77
C GLY A 94 -3.59 9.55 15.90
N LEU A 95 -4.56 10.44 15.68
CA LEU A 95 -5.73 10.17 14.82
C LEU A 95 -5.31 9.99 13.36
N GLY A 96 -4.42 10.84 12.84
CA GLY A 96 -3.88 10.70 11.50
C GLY A 96 -3.19 9.34 11.33
N GLY A 97 -2.29 8.99 12.24
CA GLY A 97 -1.63 7.68 12.26
C GLY A 97 -2.63 6.53 12.30
N PHE A 98 -3.64 6.61 13.16
CA PHE A 98 -4.67 5.58 13.29
C PHE A 98 -5.46 5.40 11.99
N LEU A 99 -5.90 6.49 11.35
CA LEU A 99 -6.62 6.43 10.08
C LEU A 99 -5.77 5.80 8.96
N PHE A 100 -4.49 6.17 8.85
CA PHE A 100 -3.57 5.55 7.90
C PHE A 100 -3.36 4.07 8.19
N ALA A 101 -3.24 3.69 9.47
CA ALA A 101 -3.08 2.29 9.89
C ALA A 101 -4.30 1.45 9.52
N VAL A 102 -5.49 1.96 9.81
CA VAL A 102 -6.77 1.31 9.48
C VAL A 102 -6.95 1.20 7.97
N ALA A 103 -6.75 2.28 7.22
CA ALA A 103 -6.89 2.28 5.76
C ALA A 103 -5.94 1.26 5.10
N GLY A 104 -4.66 1.28 5.48
CA GLY A 104 -3.67 0.31 4.99
C GLY A 104 -4.08 -1.14 5.32
N THR A 105 -4.54 -1.39 6.54
CA THR A 105 -4.99 -2.71 6.98
C THR A 105 -6.23 -3.20 6.23
N LEU A 106 -7.21 -2.32 6.00
CA LEU A 106 -8.43 -2.65 5.25
C LEU A 106 -8.11 -3.02 3.79
N ILE A 107 -7.23 -2.27 3.13
CA ILE A 107 -6.79 -2.58 1.76
C ILE A 107 -6.04 -3.93 1.71
N LEU A 108 -5.18 -4.19 2.69
CA LEU A 108 -4.48 -5.48 2.80
C LEU A 108 -5.43 -6.64 3.06
N ARG A 109 -6.48 -6.43 3.85
CA ARG A 109 -7.50 -7.45 4.13
C ARG A 109 -8.34 -7.73 2.88
N ALA A 110 -8.83 -6.69 2.21
CA ALA A 110 -9.62 -6.81 0.98
C ALA A 110 -8.85 -7.50 -0.16
N SER A 111 -7.53 -7.31 -0.23
CA SER A 111 -6.66 -7.97 -1.22
C SER A 111 -6.31 -9.42 -0.89
N ARG A 112 -6.59 -9.91 0.33
CA ARG A 112 -6.44 -11.34 0.69
C ARG A 112 -7.70 -12.15 0.43
N THR A 113 -8.86 -11.51 0.43
CA THR A 113 -10.18 -12.15 0.23
C THR A 113 -10.57 -12.33 -1.24
N ARG A 114 -9.65 -12.20 -2.19
CA ARG A 114 -9.83 -12.43 -3.64
C ARG A 114 -8.78 -13.41 -4.17
#